data_AF-A0A058ZZH5-F1
#
_entry.id   AF-A0A058ZZH5-F1
#
_cell.length_a   1.000
_cell.length_b   1.000
_cell.length_c   1.000
_cell.angle_alpha   90.00
_cell.angle_beta   90.00
_cell.angle_gamma   90.00
#
_symmetry.space_group_name_H-M   'P 1'
#
loop_
_entity.id
_entity.type
_entity.pdbx_description
1 polymer ?
#
loop_
_entity_poly.entity_id
_entity_poly.type
_entity_poly.pdbx_seq_one_letter_code
_entity_poly.pdbx_strand_id
1 'polypeptide(L)'
;MVVATLVTTVTFAAGFAVPGGFISSDTTSKDDWGMATMLDNRMFQAFVICNTIAMFCSMTSVVGFMLAYLTEVRSAIVGCLLAGVPLAIALPAMSAAFLIGVTLTIGKFHWLATAILILGSVFILIIT
;
A
#
# COMPACT_ATOMS: atom_id res chain seq x y z
N MET A 1 -11.90 8.07 -9.37
CA MET A 1 -11.74 6.75 -10.03
C MET A 1 -10.30 6.48 -10.49
N VAL A 2 -9.70 7.30 -11.37
CA VAL A 2 -8.32 7.06 -11.89
C VAL A 2 -7.28 6.89 -10.78
N VAL A 3 -7.25 7.80 -9.80
CA VAL A 3 -6.32 7.71 -8.65
C VAL A 3 -6.52 6.42 -7.87
N ALA A 4 -7.77 6.03 -7.62
CA ALA A 4 -8.09 4.79 -6.91
C ALA A 4 -7.63 3.55 -7.72
N THR A 5 -7.90 3.52 -9.02
CA THR A 5 -7.43 2.43 -9.89
C THR A 5 -5.90 2.33 -9.88
N LEU A 6 -5.21 3.47 -9.95
CA LEU A 6 -3.75 3.52 -9.86
C LEU A 6 -3.24 2.94 -8.53
N VAL A 7 -3.77 3.43 -7.40
CA VAL A 7 -3.41 2.92 -6.06
C VAL A 7 -3.61 1.42 -5.99
N THR A 8 -4.77 0.90 -6.41
CA THR A 8 -5.06 -0.54 -6.41
C THR A 8 -4.03 -1.33 -7.23
N THR A 9 -3.69 -0.87 -8.45
CA THR A 9 -2.72 -1.58 -9.29
C THR A 9 -1.31 -1.57 -8.72
N VAL A 10 -0.86 -0.45 -8.15
CA VAL A 10 0.48 -0.34 -7.56
C VAL A 10 0.58 -1.17 -6.28
N THR A 11 -0.41 -1.14 -5.40
CA THR A 11 -0.43 -1.97 -4.18
C THR A 11 -0.50 -3.46 -4.50
N PHE A 12 -1.24 -3.82 -5.55
CA PHE A 12 -1.28 -5.21 -6.04
C PHE A 12 0.08 -5.66 -6.55
N ALA A 13 0.74 -4.86 -7.41
CA ALA A 13 2.08 -5.15 -7.88
C ALA A 13 3.10 -5.26 -6.74
N ALA A 14 3.00 -4.37 -5.73
CA ALA A 14 3.85 -4.40 -4.54
C ALA A 14 3.67 -5.68 -3.70
N GLY A 15 2.47 -6.29 -3.70
CA GLY A 15 2.21 -7.57 -3.03
C GLY A 15 2.99 -8.75 -3.63
N PHE A 16 3.31 -8.71 -4.93
CA PHE A 16 4.11 -9.73 -5.60
C PHE A 16 5.60 -9.38 -5.65
N ALA A 17 5.95 -8.10 -5.58
CA ALA A 17 7.33 -7.64 -5.52
C ALA A 17 7.90 -7.76 -4.09
N VAL A 18 8.07 -9.00 -3.61
CA VAL A 18 8.54 -9.28 -2.24
C VAL A 18 9.99 -8.79 -2.05
N PRO A 19 10.24 -7.73 -1.25
CA PRO A 19 11.59 -7.30 -0.93
C PRO A 19 12.35 -8.41 -0.19
N GLY A 20 13.58 -8.69 -0.63
CA GLY A 20 14.42 -9.76 -0.08
C GLY A 20 14.18 -11.14 -0.71
N GLY A 21 13.15 -11.30 -1.53
CA GLY A 21 12.84 -12.56 -2.21
C GLY A 21 12.25 -13.63 -1.28
N PHE A 22 12.31 -14.88 -1.74
CA PHE A 22 11.76 -16.03 -1.03
C PHE A 22 12.85 -16.96 -0.52
N ILE A 23 12.60 -17.57 0.64
CA ILE A 23 13.45 -18.60 1.22
C ILE A 23 13.56 -19.76 0.24
N SER A 24 14.79 -20.11 -0.10
CA SER A 24 15.14 -21.18 -1.04
C SER A 24 15.84 -22.33 -0.30
N SER A 25 16.02 -23.47 -0.98
CA SER A 25 16.50 -24.73 -0.39
C SER A 25 17.84 -24.66 0.35
N ASP A 26 18.64 -23.62 0.11
CA ASP A 26 19.98 -23.47 0.67
C ASP A 26 20.02 -22.74 2.03
N THR A 27 18.93 -22.06 2.46
CA THR A 27 19.02 -21.12 3.60
C THR A 27 18.29 -21.55 4.88
N THR A 28 17.30 -22.46 4.83
CA THR A 28 16.48 -22.82 6.01
C THR A 28 15.78 -24.20 5.86
N SER A 29 15.11 -24.64 6.93
CA SER A 29 14.22 -25.81 6.99
C SER A 29 13.27 -25.89 5.79
N LYS A 30 12.96 -27.13 5.37
CA LYS A 30 12.06 -27.41 4.23
C LYS A 30 10.65 -26.83 4.40
N ASP A 31 10.27 -26.58 5.65
CA ASP A 31 8.97 -26.03 6.05
C ASP A 31 8.81 -24.54 5.71
N ASP A 32 9.91 -23.80 5.52
CA ASP A 32 9.91 -22.35 5.27
C ASP A 32 10.03 -21.98 3.77
N TRP A 33 10.10 -22.99 2.90
CA TRP A 33 10.31 -22.78 1.46
C TRP A 33 9.17 -21.98 0.82
N GLY A 34 9.54 -20.95 0.05
CA GLY A 34 8.56 -20.07 -0.59
C GLY A 34 7.95 -18.99 0.32
N MET A 35 8.35 -18.91 1.60
CA MET A 35 8.03 -17.76 2.44
C MET A 35 8.94 -16.58 2.14
N ALA A 36 8.47 -15.36 2.39
CA ALA A 36 9.28 -14.16 2.24
C ALA A 36 10.49 -14.19 3.19
N THR A 37 11.69 -13.93 2.68
CA THR A 37 12.92 -13.95 3.49
C THR A 37 12.89 -12.96 4.66
N MET A 38 12.11 -11.88 4.53
CA MET A 38 11.95 -10.85 5.55
C MET A 38 10.70 -11.01 6.45
N LEU A 39 10.02 -12.17 6.43
CA LEU A 39 8.73 -12.35 7.11
C LEU A 39 8.77 -12.10 8.63
N ASP A 40 9.89 -12.39 9.29
CA ASP A 40 10.08 -12.15 10.73
C ASP A 40 10.40 -10.68 11.05
N ASN A 41 10.66 -9.85 10.04
CA ASN A 41 10.92 -8.42 10.23
C ASN A 41 9.60 -7.67 10.44
N ARG A 42 9.44 -7.02 11.60
CA ARG A 42 8.26 -6.20 11.94
C ARG A 42 7.97 -5.11 10.90
N MET A 43 9.01 -4.53 10.28
CA MET A 43 8.83 -3.53 9.22
C MET A 43 8.23 -4.16 7.96
N PHE A 44 8.60 -5.40 7.62
CA PHE A 44 8.01 -6.12 6.49
C PHE A 44 6.54 -6.47 6.74
N GLN A 45 6.19 -6.88 7.95
CA GLN A 45 4.79 -7.11 8.33
C GLN A 45 3.96 -5.81 8.21
N ALA A 46 4.48 -4.69 8.71
CA ALA A 46 3.83 -3.39 8.59
C ALA A 46 3.67 -2.94 7.12
N PHE A 47 4.67 -3.20 6.27
CA PHE A 47 4.61 -2.95 4.83
C PHE A 47 3.45 -3.70 4.17
N VAL A 48 3.34 -5.01 4.43
CA VAL A 48 2.28 -5.86 3.86
C VAL A 48 0.90 -5.41 4.34
N ILE A 49 0.75 -5.11 5.63
CA ILE A 49 -0.53 -4.64 6.20
C ILE A 49 -0.94 -3.31 5.56
N CYS A 50 -0.04 -2.33 5.47
CA CYS A 50 -0.35 -1.03 4.87
C CYS A 50 -0.75 -1.16 3.39
N ASN A 51 -0.02 -1.96 2.61
CA ASN A 51 -0.37 -2.23 1.21
C ASN A 51 -1.73 -2.92 1.07
N THR A 52 -2.04 -3.86 1.95
CA THR A 52 -3.30 -4.60 1.93
C THR A 52 -4.48 -3.67 2.23
N ILE A 53 -4.35 -2.82 3.26
CA ILE A 53 -5.36 -1.79 3.59
C ILE A 53 -5.56 -0.85 2.41
N ALA A 54 -4.46 -0.32 1.85
CA ALA A 54 -4.52 0.58 0.70
C ALA A 54 -5.22 -0.07 -0.50
N MET A 55 -4.92 -1.35 -0.78
CA MET A 55 -5.53 -2.09 -1.89
C MET A 55 -7.04 -2.25 -1.72
N PHE A 56 -7.51 -2.74 -0.57
CA PHE A 56 -8.94 -2.98 -0.32
C PHE A 56 -9.74 -1.68 -0.23
N CYS A 57 -9.21 -0.66 0.46
CA CYS A 57 -9.85 0.66 0.52
C CYS A 57 -9.97 1.27 -0.88
N SER A 58 -8.91 1.21 -1.68
CA SER A 58 -8.93 1.74 -3.03
C SER A 58 -9.85 0.95 -3.98
N MET A 59 -9.86 -0.38 -3.88
CA MET A 59 -10.75 -1.23 -4.68
C MET A 59 -12.23 -0.94 -4.37
N THR A 60 -12.56 -0.74 -3.10
CA THR A 60 -13.91 -0.32 -2.67
C THR A 60 -14.27 1.05 -3.25
N SER A 61 -13.31 1.99 -3.29
CA SER A 61 -13.49 3.29 -3.92
C SER A 61 -13.74 3.18 -5.43
N VAL A 62 -13.00 2.33 -6.15
CA VAL A 62 -13.21 2.07 -7.58
C VAL A 62 -14.63 1.55 -7.84
N VAL A 63 -15.06 0.54 -7.07
CA VAL A 63 -16.42 -0.03 -7.19
C VAL A 63 -17.47 1.03 -6.85
N GLY A 64 -17.25 1.82 -5.80
CA GLY A 64 -18.13 2.91 -5.40
C GLY A 64 -18.27 3.99 -6.47
N PHE A 65 -17.18 4.42 -7.09
CA PHE A 65 -17.22 5.35 -8.22
C PHE A 65 -17.90 4.74 -9.45
N MET A 66 -17.68 3.46 -9.73
CA MET A 66 -18.34 2.76 -10.84
C MET A 66 -19.85 2.71 -10.64
N LEU A 67 -20.32 2.39 -9.43
CA LEU A 67 -21.73 2.34 -9.10
C LEU A 67 -22.38 3.73 -9.08
N ALA A 68 -21.65 4.73 -8.58
CA ALA A 68 -22.07 6.14 -8.67
C ALA A 68 -22.28 6.58 -10.12
N TYR A 69 -21.48 6.06 -11.06
CA TYR A 69 -21.61 6.43 -12.47
C TYR A 69 -22.85 5.83 -13.15
N LEU A 70 -23.35 4.70 -12.62
CA LEU A 70 -24.53 4.00 -13.13
C LEU A 70 -25.85 4.45 -12.48
N THR A 71 -25.82 5.33 -11.48
CA THR A 71 -26.99 5.77 -10.71
C THR A 71 -27.45 7.18 -11.08
N GLU A 72 -28.71 7.52 -10.77
CA GLU A 72 -29.24 8.88 -10.94
C GLU A 72 -28.36 9.92 -10.21
N VAL A 73 -28.28 11.14 -10.77
CA VAL A 73 -27.37 12.22 -10.34
C VAL A 73 -27.36 12.46 -8.82
N ARG A 74 -28.52 12.41 -8.16
CA ARG A 74 -28.63 12.62 -6.71
C ARG A 74 -27.99 11.49 -5.89
N SER A 75 -28.20 10.24 -6.31
CA SER A 75 -27.58 9.06 -5.68
C SER A 75 -26.12 8.91 -6.06
N ALA A 76 -25.74 9.37 -7.26
CA ALA A 76 -24.36 9.40 -7.73
C ALA A 76 -23.48 10.32 -6.87
N ILE A 77 -23.99 11.50 -6.46
CA ILE A 77 -23.24 12.42 -5.58
C ILE A 77 -22.96 11.77 -4.22
N VAL A 78 -23.97 11.11 -3.63
CA VAL A 78 -23.83 10.41 -2.35
C VAL A 78 -22.86 9.23 -2.48
N GLY A 79 -22.98 8.44 -3.55
CA GLY A 79 -22.07 7.33 -3.84
C GLY A 79 -20.63 7.79 -4.06
N CYS A 80 -20.43 8.94 -4.72
CA CYS A 80 -19.12 9.54 -4.95
C CYS A 80 -18.49 10.04 -3.64
N LEU A 81 -19.29 10.68 -2.77
CA LEU A 81 -18.83 11.11 -1.44
C LEU A 81 -18.45 9.91 -0.56
N LEU A 82 -19.28 8.86 -0.52
CA LEU A 82 -18.94 7.63 0.21
C LEU A 82 -17.70 6.94 -0.37
N ALA A 83 -17.55 6.88 -1.69
CA ALA A 83 -16.39 6.30 -2.35
C ALA A 83 -15.11 7.13 -2.15
N GLY A 84 -15.23 8.42 -1.85
CA GLY A 84 -14.12 9.29 -1.50
C GLY A 84 -13.47 8.94 -0.16
N VAL A 85 -14.25 8.47 0.82
CA VAL A 85 -13.74 8.14 2.17
C VAL A 85 -12.70 7.00 2.15
N PRO A 86 -12.95 5.84 1.49
CA PRO A 86 -11.94 4.81 1.33
C PRO A 86 -10.69 5.29 0.59
N LEU A 87 -10.84 6.17 -0.40
CA LEU A 87 -9.69 6.73 -1.13
C LEU A 87 -8.80 7.60 -0.23
N ALA A 88 -9.43 8.41 0.64
CA ALA A 88 -8.72 9.22 1.63
C ALA A 88 -7.95 8.38 2.65
N ILE A 89 -8.37 7.13 2.91
CA ILE A 89 -7.62 6.18 3.74
C ILE A 89 -6.52 5.47 2.93
N ALA A 90 -6.81 5.14 1.66
CA ALA A 90 -5.90 4.39 0.82
C ALA A 90 -4.61 5.16 0.47
N LEU A 91 -4.70 6.47 0.26
CA LEU A 91 -3.56 7.32 -0.12
C LEU A 91 -2.49 7.40 1.00
N PRO A 92 -2.83 7.76 2.26
CA PRO A 92 -1.90 7.69 3.38
C PRO A 92 -1.35 6.27 3.60
N ALA A 93 -2.20 5.25 3.55
CA ALA A 93 -1.75 3.86 3.75
C ALA A 93 -0.73 3.41 2.69
N MET A 94 -0.95 3.75 1.40
CA MET A 94 -0.02 3.46 0.32
C MET A 94 1.31 4.21 0.51
N SER A 95 1.26 5.48 0.89
CA SER A 95 2.47 6.28 1.12
C SER A 95 3.28 5.77 2.31
N ALA A 96 2.63 5.33 3.39
CA ALA A 96 3.27 4.65 4.51
C ALA A 96 3.92 3.34 4.06
N ALA A 97 3.22 2.52 3.26
CA ALA A 97 3.79 1.31 2.69
C ALA A 97 5.04 1.61 1.86
N PHE A 98 5.02 2.66 1.03
CA PHE A 98 6.19 3.06 0.27
C PHE A 98 7.38 3.43 1.16
N LEU A 99 7.17 4.23 2.22
CA LEU A 99 8.21 4.60 3.17
C LEU A 99 8.80 3.39 3.89
N ILE A 100 7.96 2.46 4.32
CA ILE A 100 8.40 1.24 5.00
C ILE A 100 9.18 0.34 4.02
N GLY A 101 8.72 0.19 2.77
CA GLY A 101 9.43 -0.58 1.74
C GLY A 101 10.80 0.00 1.40
N VAL A 102 10.91 1.33 1.32
CA VAL A 102 12.17 2.01 1.06
C VAL A 102 13.13 1.91 2.26
N THR A 103 12.62 2.00 3.49
CA THR A 103 13.46 1.79 4.69
C THR A 103 13.91 0.33 4.84
N LEU A 104 13.11 -0.65 4.42
CA LEU A 104 13.51 -2.07 4.36
C LEU A 104 14.67 -2.33 3.39
N THR A 105 14.74 -1.59 2.29
CA THR A 105 15.78 -1.78 1.25
C THR A 105 17.07 -1.03 1.53
N ILE A 106 17.04 0.07 2.29
CA ILE A 106 18.18 0.99 2.52
C ILE A 106 19.09 0.57 3.68
N GLY A 107 18.99 -0.66 4.21
CA GLY A 107 19.54 -1.14 5.50
C GLY A 107 20.99 -0.81 5.92
N LYS A 108 21.79 -0.11 5.11
CA LYS A 108 23.15 0.37 5.42
C LYS A 108 23.28 1.88 5.67
N PHE A 109 22.35 2.74 5.23
CA PHE A 109 22.49 4.21 5.32
C PHE A 109 21.31 4.90 6.03
N HIS A 110 21.43 5.06 7.36
CA HIS A 110 20.41 5.69 8.21
C HIS A 110 20.05 7.13 7.80
N TRP A 111 21.01 7.93 7.33
CA TRP A 111 20.75 9.31 6.90
C TRP A 111 19.76 9.39 5.72
N LEU A 112 19.89 8.48 4.75
CA LEU A 112 19.02 8.42 3.58
C LEU A 112 17.60 7.99 3.98
N ALA A 113 17.48 7.02 4.88
CA ALA A 113 16.20 6.59 5.44
C ALA A 113 15.46 7.74 6.14
N THR A 114 16.14 8.50 7.01
CA THR A 114 15.54 9.64 7.73
C THR A 114 15.10 10.75 6.78
N ALA A 115 15.90 11.09 5.75
CA ALA A 115 15.53 12.10 4.76
C ALA A 115 14.26 11.74 3.99
N ILE A 116 14.14 10.47 3.57
CA ILE A 116 12.97 9.96 2.86
C ILE A 116 11.72 9.94 3.76
N LEU A 117 11.89 9.57 5.03
CA LEU A 117 10.81 9.59 6.02
C LEU A 117 10.27 11.00 6.26
N ILE A 118 11.17 11.99 6.41
CA ILE A 118 10.77 13.39 6.58
C ILE A 118 10.03 13.88 5.34
N LEU A 119 10.57 13.61 4.15
CA LEU A 119 9.93 14.01 2.89
C LEU A 119 8.53 13.39 2.77
N GLY A 120 8.39 12.08 2.98
CA GLY A 120 7.10 11.39 2.88
C GLY A 120 6.10 11.81 3.95
N SER A 121 6.54 12.09 5.18
CA SER A 121 5.69 12.62 6.25
C SER A 121 5.07 13.96 5.89
N VAL A 122 5.85 14.87 5.27
CA VAL A 122 5.34 16.15 4.76
C VAL A 122 4.25 15.94 3.71
N PHE A 123 4.45 15.02 2.76
CA PHE A 123 3.44 14.71 1.75
C PHE A 123 2.16 14.10 2.35
N ILE A 124 2.28 13.25 3.37
CA ILE A 124 1.12 12.68 4.08
C ILE A 124 0.31 13.77 4.79
N LEU A 125 1.00 14.73 5.42
CA LEU A 125 0.37 15.85 6.12
C LEU A 125 -0.32 16.84 5.16
N ILE A 126 0.09 16.87 3.89
CA ILE A 126 -0.58 17.67 2.85
C ILE A 126 -1.85 16.95 2.34
N ILE A 127 -1.85 15.62 2.34
CA ILE A 127 -2.96 14.79 1.84
C ILE A 127 -4.06 14.62 2.90
N THR A 128 -3.70 14.59 4.18
CA THR A 128 -4.62 14.47 5.33
C THR A 128 -5.20 15.81 5.72
#